data_AF-A0A059FY88-F1
#
_entry.id   AF-A0A059FY88-F1
#
_cell.length_a   1.000
_cell.length_b   1.000
_cell.length_c   1.000
_cell.angle_alpha   90.00
_cell.angle_beta   90.00
_cell.angle_gamma   90.00
#
_symmetry.space_group_name_H-M   'P 1'
#
loop_
_entity.id
_entity.type
_entity.pdbx_description
1 polymer ?
#
loop_
_entity_poly.entity_id
_entity_poly.type
_entity_poly.pdbx_seq_one_letter_code
_entity_poly.pdbx_strand_id
1 'polypeptide(L)' 'MTLAELSLGLGISHQQLQKYETGMNRLSAGIIMDVAKRLDVSLAELFETGVTKQGRSRSA' A
#
# COMPACT_ATOMS: atom_id res chain seq x y z
N MET A 1 -15.12 2.05 -5.42
CA MET A 1 -14.81 1.22 -4.24
C MET A 1 -14.56 2.15 -3.06
N THR A 2 -15.26 1.97 -1.96
CA THR A 2 -15.05 2.72 -0.71
C THR A 2 -13.93 2.08 0.13
N LEU A 3 -13.38 2.81 1.10
CA LEU A 3 -12.36 2.27 2.01
C LEU A 3 -12.86 1.04 2.77
N ALA A 4 -14.12 1.04 3.18
CA ALA A 4 -14.77 -0.08 3.85
C ALA A 4 -14.82 -1.33 2.96
N GLU A 5 -15.21 -1.19 1.69
CA GLU A 5 -15.25 -2.29 0.72
C GLU A 5 -13.86 -2.86 0.43
N LEU A 6 -12.84 -2.01 0.34
CA LEU A 6 -11.45 -2.44 0.17
C LEU A 6 -10.97 -3.24 1.39
N SER A 7 -11.23 -2.74 2.60
CA SER A 7 -10.82 -3.39 3.85
C SER A 7 -11.47 -4.77 4.02
N LEU A 8 -12.78 -4.87 3.76
CA LEU A 8 -13.54 -6.11 3.85
C LEU A 8 -12.95 -7.18 2.97
N GLY A 9 -12.62 -6.82 1.74
CA GLY A 9 -12.13 -7.81 0.82
C GLY A 9 -10.62 -8.06 0.91
N LEU A 10 -9.84 -7.17 1.55
CA LEU A 10 -8.47 -7.45 1.98
C LEU A 10 -8.45 -8.29 3.27
N GLY A 11 -9.60 -8.53 3.90
CA GLY A 11 -9.70 -9.27 5.16
C GLY A 11 -9.07 -8.53 6.35
N ILE A 12 -8.96 -7.20 6.27
CA ILE A 12 -8.37 -6.37 7.33
C ILE A 12 -9.43 -5.43 7.92
N SER A 13 -9.22 -4.98 9.16
CA SER A 13 -10.13 -4.02 9.77
C SER A 13 -10.02 -2.65 9.08
N HIS A 14 -11.12 -1.90 9.10
CA HIS A 14 -11.15 -0.53 8.57
C HIS A 14 -10.06 0.36 9.21
N GLN A 15 -9.86 0.24 10.52
CA GLN A 15 -8.79 0.95 11.22
C GLN A 15 -7.40 0.55 10.73
N GLN A 16 -7.18 -0.72 10.37
CA GLN A 16 -5.90 -1.18 9.85
C GLN A 16 -5.62 -0.61 8.45
N LEU A 17 -6.64 -0.58 7.58
CA LEU A 17 -6.54 0.06 6.28
C LEU A 17 -6.25 1.56 6.41
N GLN A 18 -6.91 2.23 7.36
CA GLN A 18 -6.65 3.65 7.63
C GLN A 18 -5.22 3.91 8.14
N LYS A 19 -4.63 2.99 8.91
CA LYS A 19 -3.20 3.06 9.30
C LYS A 19 -2.25 2.90 8.11
N TYR A 20 -2.63 2.14 7.09
CA TYR A 20 -1.85 1.99 5.86
C TYR A 20 -1.95 3.23 4.97
N GLU A 21 -3.16 3.79 4.83
CA GLU A 21 -3.41 5.00 4.05
C GLU A 21 -2.69 6.23 4.63
N THR A 22 -2.71 6.38 5.96
CA THR A 22 -2.03 7.47 6.66
C THR A 22 -0.51 7.27 6.80
N GLY A 23 0.02 6.12 6.34
CA GLY A 23 1.44 5.81 6.43
C GLY A 23 1.95 5.51 7.85
N MET A 24 1.06 5.40 8.84
CA MET A 24 1.42 5.02 10.21
C MET A 24 1.96 3.58 10.29
N ASN A 25 1.47 2.70 9.41
CA ASN A 25 1.97 1.34 9.27
C ASN A 25 2.57 1.11 7.87
N ARG A 26 3.68 0.38 7.81
CA ARG A 26 4.23 -0.14 6.54
C ARG A 26 3.32 -1.24 6.01
N LEU A 27 3.03 -1.17 4.72
CA LEU A 27 2.35 -2.23 3.99
C LEU A 27 3.33 -3.40 3.75
N SER A 28 2.89 -4.63 4.00
CA SER A 28 3.65 -5.82 3.62
C SER A 28 3.55 -6.05 2.12
N ALA A 29 4.55 -6.72 1.53
CA ALA A 29 4.53 -7.03 0.10
C ALA A 29 3.27 -7.81 -0.33
N GLY A 30 2.76 -8.72 0.51
CA GLY A 30 1.53 -9.46 0.25
C GLY A 30 0.30 -8.55 0.14
N ILE A 31 0.12 -7.61 1.08
CA ILE A 31 -1.01 -6.67 1.02
C ILE A 31 -0.92 -5.76 -0.20
N ILE A 32 0.28 -5.29 -0.56
CA ILE A 32 0.47 -4.45 -1.77
C ILE A 32 0.06 -5.23 -3.02
N MET A 33 0.43 -6.51 -3.13
CA MET A 33 0.01 -7.36 -4.25
C MET A 33 -1.51 -7.57 -4.29
N ASP A 34 -2.15 -7.78 -3.13
CA ASP A 34 -3.59 -7.98 -3.06
C ASP A 34 -4.38 -6.70 -3.37
N VAL A 35 -3.85 -5.54 -2.97
CA VAL A 35 -4.36 -4.22 -3.35
C VAL A 35 -4.26 -4.01 -4.86
N ALA A 36 -3.11 -4.32 -5.47
CA ALA A 36 -2.92 -4.18 -6.92
C ALA A 36 -3.94 -5.01 -7.71
N LYS A 37 -4.11 -6.28 -7.34
CA LYS A 37 -5.10 -7.18 -7.96
C LYS A 37 -6.54 -6.67 -7.83
N ARG A 38 -6.89 -6.03 -6.71
CA ARG A 38 -8.24 -5.52 -6.43
C ARG A 38 -8.56 -4.22 -7.12
N LEU A 39 -7.55 -3.38 -7.33
CA LEU A 39 -7.66 -2.14 -8.08
C LEU A 39 -7.52 -2.36 -9.59
N ASP A 40 -7.26 -3.60 -10.02
CA ASP A 40 -6.98 -3.97 -11.42
C ASP A 40 -5.85 -3.14 -12.04
N VAL A 41 -4.83 -2.86 -11.22
CA VAL A 41 -3.62 -2.14 -11.63
C VAL A 41 -2.40 -3.04 -11.51
N SER A 42 -1.40 -2.76 -12.33
CA SER A 42 -0.12 -3.41 -12.21
C SER A 42 0.60 -2.98 -10.92
N LEU A 43 1.45 -3.87 -10.39
CA LEU A 43 2.30 -3.51 -9.25
C LEU A 43 3.20 -2.32 -9.59
N ALA A 44 3.63 -2.19 -10.85
CA ALA A 44 4.50 -1.12 -11.31
C ALA A 44 3.84 0.26 -11.18
N GLU A 45 2.56 0.39 -11.56
CA GLU A 45 1.79 1.65 -11.48
C GLU A 45 1.65 2.18 -10.05
N LEU A 46 1.63 1.28 -9.04
CA LEU A 46 1.62 1.67 -7.62
C LEU A 46 2.93 2.32 -7.17
N PHE A 47 4.06 2.01 -7.81
CA PHE A 47 5.38 2.53 -7.46
C PHE A 47 5.88 3.63 -8.40
N GLU A 48 5.25 3.79 -9.57
CA GLU A 48 5.65 4.75 -10.60
C GLU A 48 5.51 6.21 -10.13
N THR A 49 4.54 6.49 -9.26
CA THR A 49 4.29 7.83 -8.69
C THR A 49 5.06 8.09 -7.38
N GLY A 50 5.82 7.12 -6.88
CA GLY A 50 6.35 7.10 -5.51
C GLY A 50 7.87 7.04 -5.37
N VAL A 51 8.67 7.03 -6.44
CA VAL A 51 10.13 7.14 -6.33
C VAL A 51 10.54 8.57 -6.01
N THR A 52 10.12 9.08 -4.85
CA THR A 52 11.00 9.98 -4.12
C THR A 52 12.20 9.13 -3.73
N LYS A 53 13.36 9.44 -4.32
CA LYS A 53 14.65 8.87 -3.89
C LYS A 53 14.78 9.08 -2.39
N GLN A 54 14.39 8.11 -1.57
CA GLN A 54 14.84 8.08 -0.19
C GLN A 54 16.29 7.63 -0.27
N GLY A 55 17.17 8.62 -0.45
CA GLY A 55 18.61 8.46 -0.49
C GLY A 55 19.03 7.67 0.73
N ARG A 56 19.43 6.41 0.52
CA ARG A 56 20.32 5.72 1.45
C ARG A 56 21.63 6.50 1.44
N SER A 57 21.74 7.51 2.30
CA SER A 57 23.03 7.89 2.87
C SER A 57 23.52 6.69 3.68
N ARG A 58 24.17 5.75 2.99
CA ARG A 58 25.16 4.90 3.62
C ARG A 58 26.37 5.79 3.85
N SER A 59 26.43 6.40 5.02
CA SER A 59 27.66 6.99 5.54
C SER A 59 28.69 5.88 5.65
N ALA A 60 29.79 6.03 4.92
CA ALA A 60 31.06 5.35 5.13
C ALA A 60 32.10 6.44 5.43
#